data_AF-A0A948B0M9-F1
#
_entry.id   AF-A0A948B0M9-F1
#
_cell.length_a   1.000
_cell.length_b   1.000
_cell.length_c   1.000
_cell.angle_alpha   90.00
_cell.angle_beta   90.00
_cell.angle_gamma   90.00
#
_symmetry.space_group_name_H-M   'P 1'
#
loop_
_entity.id
_entity.type
_entity.pdbx_description
1 polymer ?
#
loop_
_entity_poly.entity_id
_entity_poly.type
_entity_poly.pdbx_seq_one_letter_code
_entity_poly.pdbx_strand_id
1 'polypeptide(L)'
;MHPLDEKYWSKRDNWKWWGYRCLEDPRVIVPKQPRWTGYTLNFARKRALPVLAGLGVLILLPIIACIILAPQKGGLILAVSGAMIALAVAICHKAANPRSWTNQTSPNQQPEGIRH
;
A
#
# COMPACT_ATOMS: atom_id res chain seq x y z
N MET A 1 -7.20 5.82 11.96
CA MET A 1 -6.23 4.80 12.39
C MET A 1 -6.94 3.95 13.43
N HIS A 2 -6.95 2.62 13.33
CA HIS A 2 -7.60 1.79 14.35
C HIS A 2 -6.77 1.82 15.66
N PRO A 3 -7.34 1.58 16.86
CA PRO A 3 -6.54 1.60 18.10
C PRO A 3 -5.42 0.53 18.13
N LEU A 4 -5.68 -0.63 17.53
CA LEU A 4 -4.71 -1.73 17.42
C LEU A 4 -3.54 -1.37 16.49
N ASP A 5 -3.84 -0.62 15.43
CA ASP A 5 -2.86 -0.15 14.45
C ASP A 5 -1.79 0.76 15.07
N GLU A 6 -2.19 1.62 16.01
CA GLU A 6 -1.29 2.58 16.66
C GLU A 6 -0.39 1.88 17.68
N LYS A 7 -0.89 0.80 18.30
CA LYS A 7 -0.12 -0.06 19.21
C LYS A 7 1.03 -0.77 18.51
N TYR A 8 0.83 -1.29 17.30
CA TYR A 8 1.92 -1.94 16.54
C TYR A 8 2.82 -0.94 15.82
N TRP A 9 2.28 0.21 15.42
CA TRP A 9 3.02 1.25 14.72
C TRP A 9 4.00 2.02 15.63
N SER A 10 3.62 2.26 16.89
CA SER A 10 4.45 2.99 17.86
C SER A 10 5.64 2.19 18.39
N LYS A 11 5.62 0.85 18.28
CA LYS A 11 6.71 -0.01 18.74
C LYS A 11 7.95 0.12 17.85
N ARG A 12 9.06 0.56 18.44
CA ARG A 12 10.36 0.73 17.75
C ARG A 12 10.89 -0.58 17.16
N ASP A 13 10.63 -1.73 17.78
CA ASP A 13 11.12 -3.04 17.30
C ASP A 13 10.58 -3.43 15.91
N ASN A 14 9.40 -2.92 15.57
CA ASN A 14 8.75 -3.13 14.27
C ASN A 14 9.33 -2.24 13.17
N TRP A 15 10.12 -1.21 13.54
CA TRP A 15 10.85 -0.35 12.62
C TRP A 15 12.28 -0.86 12.44
N LYS A 16 12.58 -1.33 11.23
CA LYS A 16 13.95 -1.63 10.80
C LYS A 16 14.53 -0.42 10.07
N TRP A 17 15.84 -0.36 9.97
CA TRP A 17 16.54 0.76 9.32
C TRP A 17 16.07 1.00 7.87
N TRP A 18 15.57 -0.03 7.20
CA TRP A 18 15.07 0.01 5.81
C TRP A 18 13.53 0.10 5.70
N GLY A 19 12.76 -0.04 6.79
CA GLY A 19 11.30 -0.04 6.68
C GLY A 19 10.55 -0.67 7.85
N TYR A 20 9.23 -0.78 7.70
CA TYR A 20 8.35 -1.35 8.72
C TYR A 20 8.12 -2.85 8.49
N ARG A 21 8.19 -3.65 9.56
CA ARG A 21 7.94 -5.09 9.52
C ARG A 21 7.17 -5.53 10.78
N CYS A 22 5.91 -5.90 10.63
CA CYS A 22 5.09 -6.47 11.71
C CYS A 22 4.11 -7.52 11.13
N LEU A 23 4.14 -8.74 11.67
CA LEU A 23 3.26 -9.84 11.21
C LEU A 23 1.82 -9.63 11.70
N GLU A 24 1.66 -9.03 12.87
CA GLU A 24 0.38 -8.84 13.56
C GLU A 24 -0.41 -7.67 12.94
N ASP A 25 0.27 -6.70 12.31
CA ASP A 25 -0.39 -5.61 11.62
C ASP A 25 -0.97 -6.09 10.26
N PRO A 26 -2.29 -6.03 10.05
CA PRO A 26 -2.94 -6.44 8.79
C PRO A 26 -2.61 -5.53 7.61
N ARG A 27 -2.11 -4.33 7.85
CA ARG A 27 -1.92 -3.32 6.81
C ARG A 27 -0.68 -3.62 5.99
N VAL A 28 -0.83 -3.48 4.67
CA VAL A 28 0.27 -3.58 3.71
C VAL A 28 0.97 -2.23 3.53
N ILE A 29 0.23 -1.13 3.63
CA ILE A 29 0.74 0.25 3.54
C ILE A 29 0.61 0.87 4.93
N VAL A 30 1.72 1.37 5.46
CA VAL A 30 1.84 1.90 6.82
C VAL A 30 2.43 3.29 6.74
N PRO A 31 1.87 4.31 7.42
CA PRO A 31 2.48 5.64 7.43
C PRO A 31 3.85 5.60 8.11
N LYS A 32 4.81 6.41 7.67
CA LYS A 32 6.11 6.54 8.35
C LYS A 32 5.94 7.18 9.74
N GLN A 33 6.84 6.85 10.68
CA GLN A 33 6.84 7.40 12.04
C GLN A 33 6.75 8.94 12.05
N PRO A 34 7.62 9.65 11.32
CA PRO A 34 7.31 11.02 10.94
C PRO A 34 6.23 10.97 9.85
N ARG A 35 4.98 11.28 10.24
CA ARG A 35 3.80 11.18 9.37
C ARG A 35 3.88 12.02 8.10
N TRP A 36 4.75 13.03 8.09
CA TRP A 36 5.00 13.90 6.92
C TRP A 36 5.90 13.26 5.86
N THR A 37 6.68 12.23 6.20
CA THR A 37 7.66 11.61 5.28
C THR A 37 7.02 10.56 4.36
N GLY A 38 5.69 10.45 4.39
CA GLY A 38 4.90 9.58 3.52
C GLY A 38 4.63 8.19 4.09
N TYR A 39 4.43 7.23 3.19
CA TYR A 39 4.04 5.86 3.51
C TYR A 39 5.19 4.88 3.23
N THR A 40 5.18 3.75 3.94
CA THR A 40 6.06 2.61 3.74
C THR A 40 5.24 1.33 3.60
N LEU A 41 5.84 0.25 3.13
CA LEU A 41 5.18 -1.05 3.05
C LEU A 41 5.51 -1.88 4.29
N ASN A 42 4.55 -2.67 4.75
CA ASN A 42 4.78 -3.69 5.76
C ASN A 42 5.37 -4.93 5.10
N PHE A 43 6.69 -5.04 5.13
CA PHE A 43 7.42 -6.12 4.47
C PHE A 43 7.28 -7.49 5.14
N ALA A 44 6.54 -7.58 6.25
CA ALA A 44 6.18 -8.86 6.85
C ALA A 44 5.15 -9.65 6.02
N ARG A 45 4.36 -8.95 5.18
CA ARG A 45 3.25 -9.54 4.44
C ARG A 45 3.73 -10.04 3.08
N LYS A 46 3.40 -11.27 2.71
CA LYS A 46 3.60 -11.79 1.33
C LYS A 46 2.91 -10.93 0.27
N ARG A 47 1.83 -10.23 0.65
CA ARG A 47 1.11 -9.26 -0.21
C ARG A 47 1.86 -7.93 -0.42
N ALA A 48 2.92 -7.64 0.34
CA ALA A 48 3.74 -6.45 0.12
C ALA A 48 4.62 -6.57 -1.14
N LEU A 49 5.07 -7.79 -1.49
CA LEU A 49 5.84 -8.06 -2.70
C LEU A 49 5.11 -7.67 -4.00
N PRO A 50 3.87 -8.13 -4.27
CA PRO A 50 3.18 -7.73 -5.49
C PRO A 50 2.86 -6.23 -5.53
N VAL A 51 2.64 -5.58 -4.37
CA VAL A 51 2.47 -4.12 -4.31
C VAL A 51 3.76 -3.39 -4.67
N LEU A 52 4.89 -3.83 -4.10
CA LEU A 52 6.20 -3.26 -4.42
C LEU A 52 6.59 -3.49 -5.89
N ALA A 53 6.36 -4.70 -6.40
CA ALA A 53 6.59 -5.05 -7.79
C ALA A 53 5.70 -4.23 -8.73
N GLY A 54 4.41 -4.08 -8.39
CA GLY A 54 3.50 -3.21 -9.13
C GLY A 54 3.98 -1.76 -9.17
N LEU A 55 4.43 -1.22 -8.04
CA LEU A 55 5.00 0.13 -7.98
C LEU A 55 6.28 0.26 -8.81
N GLY A 56 7.15 -0.75 -8.77
CA GLY A 56 8.37 -0.82 -9.56
C GLY A 56 8.08 -0.83 -11.05
N VAL A 57 7.15 -1.68 -11.51
CA VAL A 57 6.72 -1.73 -12.91
C VAL A 57 6.09 -0.40 -13.33
N LEU A 58 5.26 0.20 -12.49
CA LEU A 58 4.61 1.48 -12.75
C LEU A 58 5.60 2.62 -13.05
N ILE A 59 6.75 2.61 -12.35
CA ILE A 59 7.79 3.62 -12.50
C ILE A 59 8.76 3.25 -13.62
N LEU A 60 9.21 2.00 -13.68
CA LEU A 60 10.23 1.56 -14.64
C LEU A 60 9.69 1.46 -16.06
N LEU A 61 8.46 1.00 -16.26
CA LEU A 61 7.87 0.83 -17.58
C LEU A 61 7.82 2.15 -18.39
N PRO A 62 7.34 3.29 -17.85
CA PRO A 62 7.38 4.55 -18.58
C PRO A 62 8.79 5.11 -18.75
N ILE A 63 9.72 4.87 -17.81
CA ILE A 63 11.12 5.28 -17.97
C ILE A 63 11.76 4.53 -19.14
N ILE A 64 11.61 3.20 -19.18
CA ILE A 64 12.11 2.36 -20.27
C ILE A 64 11.45 2.77 -21.59
N ALA A 65 10.14 2.97 -21.60
CA ALA A 65 9.42 3.44 -22.78
C ALA A 65 9.91 4.81 -23.27
N CYS A 66 10.21 5.74 -22.36
CA CYS A 66 10.75 7.07 -22.69
C CYS A 66 12.17 7.01 -23.26
N ILE A 67 13.00 6.03 -22.82
CA ILE A 67 14.36 5.85 -23.32
C ILE A 67 14.35 5.20 -24.71
N ILE A 68 13.46 4.22 -24.95
CA ILE A 68 13.42 3.45 -26.20
C ILE A 68 12.63 4.18 -27.30
N LEU A 69 11.51 4.80 -26.93
CA LEU A 69 10.65 5.53 -27.86
C LEU A 69 11.10 6.99 -27.86
N ALA A 70 11.90 7.35 -28.86
CA ALA A 70 12.45 8.68 -29.11
C ALA A 70 11.61 9.88 -28.59
N PRO A 71 12.26 10.99 -28.18
CA PRO A 71 11.67 12.10 -27.41
C PRO A 71 10.50 12.86 -28.08
N GLN A 72 10.12 12.51 -29.31
CA GLN A 72 9.02 13.12 -30.05
C GLN A 72 7.62 12.88 -29.44
N LYS A 73 7.46 11.89 -28.54
CA LYS A 73 6.19 11.62 -27.82
C LYS A 73 6.31 11.68 -26.30
N GLY A 74 7.36 12.31 -25.76
CA GLY A 74 7.66 12.34 -24.32
C GLY A 74 6.50 12.87 -23.46
N GLY A 75 5.75 13.87 -23.95
CA GLY A 75 4.60 14.43 -23.23
C GLY A 75 3.45 13.44 -22.99
N LEU A 76 3.14 12.58 -23.97
CA LEU A 76 2.09 11.57 -23.84
C LEU A 76 2.51 10.47 -22.85
N ILE A 77 3.79 10.06 -22.90
CA ILE A 77 4.35 9.05 -21.99
C ILE A 77 4.32 9.57 -20.54
N LEU A 78 4.68 10.84 -20.32
CA LEU A 78 4.59 11.49 -19.01
C LEU A 78 3.14 11.64 -18.52
N ALA A 79 2.19 11.97 -19.40
CA ALA A 79 0.78 12.08 -19.02
C ALA A 79 0.18 10.72 -18.61
N VAL A 80 0.45 9.65 -19.37
CA VAL A 80 -0.07 8.30 -19.06
C VAL A 80 0.57 7.75 -17.78
N SER A 81 1.88 7.94 -17.61
CA SER A 81 2.57 7.52 -16.37
C SER A 81 2.10 8.30 -15.15
N GLY A 82 1.91 9.62 -15.28
CA GLY A 82 1.30 10.45 -14.23
C GLY A 82 -0.10 9.98 -13.86
N ALA A 83 -0.95 9.68 -14.84
CA ALA A 83 -2.30 9.15 -14.59
C ALA A 83 -2.28 7.79 -13.89
N MET A 84 -1.37 6.91 -14.29
CA MET A 84 -1.18 5.59 -13.69
C MET A 84 -0.64 5.69 -12.26
N ILE A 85 0.29 6.60 -11.97
CA ILE A 85 0.76 6.92 -10.62
C ILE A 85 -0.37 7.49 -9.77
N ALA A 86 -1.14 8.45 -10.29
CA ALA A 86 -2.28 9.02 -9.57
C ALA A 86 -3.34 7.95 -9.24
N LEU A 87 -3.62 7.03 -10.17
CA LEU A 87 -4.53 5.91 -9.96
C LEU A 87 -4.00 4.95 -8.89
N ALA A 88 -2.71 4.61 -8.93
CA ALA A 88 -2.07 3.77 -7.93
C ALA A 88 -2.10 4.44 -6.55
N VAL A 89 -1.80 5.74 -6.47
CA VAL A 89 -1.91 6.52 -5.22
C VAL A 89 -3.35 6.54 -4.72
N ALA A 90 -4.35 6.71 -5.59
CA ALA A 90 -5.76 6.67 -5.21
C ALA A 90 -6.20 5.29 -4.71
N ILE A 91 -5.74 4.21 -5.34
CA ILE A 91 -5.98 2.83 -4.90
C ILE A 91 -5.29 2.58 -3.55
N CYS A 92 -4.04 3.00 -3.39
CA CYS A 92 -3.30 2.91 -2.13
C CYS A 92 -3.96 3.71 -1.01
N HIS A 93 -4.45 4.91 -1.29
CA HIS A 93 -5.18 5.74 -0.34
C HIS A 93 -6.52 5.09 0.05
N LYS A 94 -7.25 4.52 -0.91
CA LYS A 94 -8.49 3.80 -0.66
C LYS A 94 -8.26 2.50 0.11
N ALA A 95 -7.17 1.78 -0.14
CA ALA A 95 -6.80 0.55 0.59
C ALA A 95 -6.22 0.85 1.98
N ALA A 96 -5.58 2.01 2.17
CA ALA A 96 -5.18 2.50 3.48
C ALA A 96 -6.38 3.04 4.30
N ASN A 97 -7.53 3.24 3.66
CA ASN A 97 -8.76 3.62 4.35
C ASN A 97 -9.30 2.42 5.16
N PRO A 98 -9.43 2.52 6.49
CA PRO A 98 -9.80 1.40 7.36
C PRO A 98 -11.15 0.71 7.04
N ARG A 99 -12.04 1.36 6.27
CA ARG A 99 -13.34 0.79 5.86
C ARG A 99 -13.25 -0.38 4.87
N SER A 100 -12.14 -0.57 4.14
CA SER A 100 -12.03 -1.71 3.21
C SER A 100 -11.71 -3.02 3.93
N TRP A 101 -11.06 -2.94 5.09
CA TRP A 101 -10.64 -4.13 5.85
C TRP A 101 -11.80 -4.78 6.62
N THR A 102 -12.78 -3.99 7.06
CA THR A 102 -14.02 -4.49 7.69
C THR A 102 -14.82 -5.37 6.73
N ASN A 103 -14.84 -5.04 5.43
CA ASN A 103 -15.54 -5.83 4.41
C ASN A 103 -14.81 -7.13 4.05
N GLN A 104 -13.51 -7.24 4.34
CA GLN A 104 -12.73 -8.44 4.02
C GLN A 104 -12.57 -9.40 5.22
N THR A 105 -12.79 -8.91 6.45
CA THR A 105 -12.82 -9.75 7.67
C THR A 105 -14.21 -10.29 8.02
N SER A 106 -15.27 -9.83 7.32
CA SER A 106 -16.63 -10.33 7.54
C SER A 106 -17.23 -10.94 6.27
N PRO A 107 -16.93 -12.22 5.98
CA PRO A 107 -17.94 -13.11 5.41
C PRO A 107 -18.40 -14.18 6.39
N ASN A 108 -17.89 -14.22 7.63
CA ASN A 108 -18.14 -15.36 8.52
C ASN A 108 -18.44 -15.02 9.99
N GLN A 109 -18.98 -13.83 10.27
CA GLN A 109 -19.74 -13.62 11.49
C GLN A 109 -21.20 -13.38 11.14
N GLN A 110 -21.88 -14.48 10.85
CA GLN A 110 -23.33 -14.57 10.99
C GLN A 110 -23.61 -14.73 12.51
N PRO A 111 -24.31 -13.80 13.16
CA PRO A 111 -24.82 -14.01 14.50
C PRO A 111 -26.17 -14.70 14.39
N GLU A 112 -26.32 -15.89 14.99
CA GLU A 112 -27.58 -16.51 15.44
C GLU A 112 -27.27 -17.97 15.81
N GLY A 113 -27.59 -18.52 16.97
CA GLY A 113 -28.37 -18.01 18.08
C GLY A 113 -28.26 -19.01 19.23
N ILE A 114 -28.47 -18.49 20.43
CA ILE A 114 -28.72 -19.28 21.64
C ILE A 114 -30.05 -20.02 21.43
N ARG A 115 -30.02 -21.36 21.49
CA ARG A 115 -31.12 -22.30 21.78
C ARG A 115 -30.49 -23.70 21.72
N HIS A 116 -30.47 -24.56 22.74
CA HIS A 116 -31.31 -24.77 23.93
C HIS A 116 -30.44 -25.23 25.10
#